data_AF-A0A7C6X6P9-F1
#
_entry.id   AF-A0A7C6X6P9-F1
#
_cell.length_a   1.000
_cell.length_b   1.000
_cell.length_c   1.000
_cell.angle_alpha   90.00
_cell.angle_beta   90.00
_cell.angle_gamma   90.00
#
_symmetry.space_group_name_H-M   'P 1'
#
loop_
_entity.id
_entity.type
_entity.pdbx_description
1 polymer ?
#
loop_
_entity_poly.entity_id
_entity_poly.type
_entity_poly.pdbx_seq_one_letter_code
_entity_poly.pdbx_strand_id
1 'polypeptide(L)'
;MQDAPRVIMGGIQYTSGDPFPSPFIAVSYPTREEAESAARLVLSLQNGTRPLENGPQIYVGDTIVKVRVRPSKGNKGKLLVQVFAYAEPSHLTAALYAASLVERDLYKVFRRLMEIQKTYTFTVAAGDEIMTKELDLLKYTLDEKEVGF
;
A
#
# COMPACT_ATOMS: atom_id res chain seq x y z
N MET A 1 3.33 -22.94 9.79
CA MET A 1 3.02 -21.60 10.33
C MET A 1 2.41 -20.81 9.20
N GLN A 2 1.21 -20.25 9.36
CA GLN A 2 0.70 -19.27 8.41
C GLN A 2 1.48 -17.98 8.65
N ASP A 3 2.28 -17.56 7.68
CA ASP A 3 3.01 -16.30 7.79
C ASP A 3 2.00 -15.15 7.78
N ALA A 4 2.17 -14.19 8.68
CA ALA A 4 1.29 -13.02 8.73
C ALA A 4 1.49 -12.16 7.47
N PRO A 5 0.44 -11.46 7.00
CA PRO A 5 0.58 -10.54 5.88
C PRO A 5 1.65 -9.47 6.16
N ARG A 6 2.51 -9.22 5.18
CA ARG A 6 3.64 -8.29 5.29
C ARG A 6 3.43 -7.07 4.39
N VAL A 7 3.99 -5.93 4.78
CA VAL A 7 3.97 -4.71 3.98
C VAL A 7 5.24 -4.63 3.16
N ILE A 8 5.09 -4.54 1.84
CA ILE A 8 6.16 -4.26 0.88
C ILE A 8 6.06 -2.79 0.49
N MET A 9 7.20 -2.10 0.42
CA MET A 9 7.30 -0.69 0.02
C MET A 9 8.44 -0.55 -0.98
N GLY A 10 8.23 0.19 -2.06
CA GLY A 10 9.28 0.39 -3.06
C GLY A 10 8.84 1.19 -4.27
N GLY A 11 9.54 1.00 -5.38
CA GLY A 11 9.17 1.51 -6.69
C GLY A 11 8.98 0.36 -7.68
N ILE A 12 7.96 0.46 -8.53
CA ILE A 12 7.68 -0.49 -9.60
C ILE A 12 7.73 0.23 -10.96
N GLN A 13 8.45 -0.34 -11.92
CA GLN A 13 8.50 0.19 -13.26
C GLN A 13 7.45 -0.53 -14.12
N TYR A 14 6.32 0.14 -14.37
CA TYR A 14 5.23 -0.43 -15.18
C TYR A 14 5.57 -0.46 -16.68
N THR A 15 6.37 0.50 -17.15
CA THR A 15 6.78 0.59 -18.56
C THR A 15 8.27 0.85 -18.65
N SER A 16 8.95 0.18 -19.57
CA SER A 16 10.40 0.34 -19.79
C SER A 16 10.80 1.75 -20.25
N GLY A 17 9.84 2.57 -20.68
CA GLY A 17 10.04 3.95 -21.12
C GLY A 17 9.88 5.00 -20.02
N ASP A 18 9.36 4.63 -18.83
CA ASP A 18 9.24 5.56 -17.72
C ASP A 18 10.61 5.69 -17.01
N PRO A 19 11.24 6.87 -16.99
CA PRO A 19 12.53 7.07 -16.33
C PRO A 19 12.43 6.95 -14.81
N PHE A 20 11.22 7.02 -14.22
CA PHE A 20 11.03 6.94 -12.78
C PHE A 20 10.05 5.81 -12.42
N PRO A 21 10.47 4.83 -11.59
CA PRO A 21 9.54 3.81 -11.11
C PRO A 21 8.44 4.47 -10.27
N SER A 22 7.21 3.98 -10.41
CA SER A 22 6.08 4.42 -9.60
C SER A 22 6.22 3.94 -8.16
N PRO A 23 6.15 4.82 -7.15
CA PRO A 23 6.19 4.39 -5.76
C PRO A 23 4.95 3.55 -5.45
N PHE A 24 5.15 2.44 -4.74
CA PHE A 24 4.07 1.56 -4.36
C PHE A 24 4.19 1.05 -2.92
N ILE A 25 3.05 0.63 -2.38
CA ILE A 25 2.93 -0.11 -1.13
C ILE A 25 2.01 -1.30 -1.39
N ALA A 26 2.45 -2.51 -1.05
CA ALA A 26 1.63 -3.70 -1.19
C ALA A 26 1.46 -4.42 0.16
N VAL A 27 0.29 -5.00 0.39
CA VAL A 27 0.14 -6.05 1.41
C VAL A 27 0.33 -7.40 0.74
N SER A 28 1.40 -8.08 1.11
CA SER A 28 1.77 -9.41 0.64
C SER A 28 1.16 -10.47 1.54
N TYR A 29 0.36 -11.35 0.94
CA TYR A 29 -0.26 -12.50 1.57
C TYR A 29 0.53 -13.78 1.23
N PRO A 30 0.46 -14.82 2.07
CA PRO A 30 1.10 -16.11 1.80
C PRO A 30 0.65 -16.77 0.50
N THR A 31 -0.63 -16.63 0.15
CA THR A 31 -1.23 -17.29 -1.02
C THR A 31 -1.90 -16.29 -1.96
N ARG A 32 -2.03 -16.69 -3.22
CA ARG A 32 -2.73 -15.90 -4.25
C ARG A 32 -4.21 -15.76 -3.90
N GLU A 33 -4.82 -16.83 -3.38
CA GLU A 33 -6.23 -16.86 -3.00
C GLU A 33 -6.53 -15.87 -1.85
N GLU A 34 -5.66 -15.77 -0.86
CA GLU A 34 -5.76 -14.79 0.23
C GLU A 34 -5.58 -13.36 -0.30
N ALA A 35 -4.61 -13.15 -1.19
CA ALA A 35 -4.39 -11.84 -1.82
C ALA A 35 -5.61 -11.40 -2.66
N GLU A 36 -6.17 -12.28 -3.50
CA GLU A 36 -7.36 -12.00 -4.31
C GLU A 36 -8.61 -11.76 -3.45
N SER A 37 -8.73 -12.47 -2.32
CA SER A 37 -9.82 -12.27 -1.36
C SER A 37 -9.68 -10.91 -0.68
N ALA A 38 -8.47 -10.52 -0.29
CA ALA A 38 -8.19 -9.20 0.27
C ALA A 38 -8.42 -8.07 -0.74
N ALA A 39 -8.01 -8.24 -2.00
CA ALA A 39 -8.30 -7.29 -3.07
C ALA A 39 -9.82 -7.09 -3.24
N ARG A 40 -10.59 -8.17 -3.32
CA ARG A 40 -12.06 -8.12 -3.40
C ARG A 40 -12.69 -7.42 -2.21
N LEU A 41 -12.21 -7.72 -1.00
CA LEU A 41 -12.68 -7.07 0.22
C LEU A 41 -12.41 -5.56 0.16
N VAL A 42 -11.19 -5.15 -0.19
CA VAL A 42 -10.83 -3.74 -0.35
C VAL A 42 -11.68 -3.06 -1.42
N LEU A 43 -11.91 -3.70 -2.56
CA LEU A 43 -12.79 -3.18 -3.61
C LEU A 43 -14.25 -3.01 -3.15
N SER A 44 -14.74 -3.90 -2.29
CA SER A 44 -16.09 -3.78 -1.73
C SER A 44 -16.22 -2.64 -0.71
N LEU A 45 -15.11 -2.27 -0.05
CA LEU A 45 -15.07 -1.23 0.97
C LEU A 45 -14.66 0.14 0.45
N GLN A 46 -13.99 0.19 -0.71
CA GLN A 46 -13.48 1.44 -1.26
C GLN A 46 -14.62 2.29 -1.86
N ASN A 47 -14.54 3.60 -1.65
CA ASN A 47 -15.45 4.63 -2.14
C ASN A 47 -14.81 5.50 -3.24
N GLY A 48 -13.66 5.08 -3.77
CA GLY A 48 -12.93 5.78 -4.82
C GLY A 48 -13.61 5.63 -6.18
N THR A 49 -13.40 6.62 -7.04
CA THR A 49 -13.93 6.62 -8.40
C THR A 49 -12.96 5.88 -9.31
N ARG A 50 -13.48 5.03 -10.19
CA ARG A 50 -12.71 4.46 -11.30
C ARG A 50 -12.85 5.41 -12.51
N PRO A 51 -11.79 6.13 -12.91
CA PRO A 51 -11.91 7.18 -13.93
C PRO A 51 -12.06 6.62 -15.35
N LEU A 52 -11.65 5.37 -15.58
CA LEU A 52 -11.72 4.70 -16.89
C LEU A 52 -12.55 3.41 -16.77
N GLU A 53 -13.68 3.35 -17.46
CA GLU A 53 -14.50 2.13 -17.52
C GLU A 53 -13.77 0.99 -18.23
N ASN A 54 -13.06 1.32 -19.32
CA ASN A 54 -12.25 0.39 -20.12
C ASN A 54 -10.76 0.73 -19.94
N GLY A 55 -10.10 0.05 -19.02
CA GLY A 55 -8.70 0.28 -18.68
C GLY A 55 -8.27 -0.47 -17.42
N PRO A 56 -7.01 -0.29 -16.96
CA PRO A 56 -6.52 -0.85 -15.71
C PRO A 56 -7.45 -0.57 -14.53
N GLN A 57 -7.52 -1.48 -13.56
CA GLN A 57 -8.37 -1.32 -12.36
C GLN A 57 -7.73 -0.34 -11.36
N ILE A 58 -7.62 0.92 -11.77
CA ILE A 58 -7.07 2.02 -10.98
C ILE A 58 -8.21 2.81 -10.37
N TYR A 59 -8.18 2.97 -9.04
CA TYR A 59 -9.15 3.76 -8.29
C TYR A 59 -8.49 4.98 -7.67
N VAL A 60 -9.16 6.13 -7.73
CA VAL A 60 -8.65 7.42 -7.21
C VAL A 60 -9.59 8.00 -6.14
N GLY A 61 -9.05 8.77 -5.20
CA GLY A 61 -9.83 9.49 -4.18
C GLY A 61 -9.45 9.15 -2.73
N ASP A 62 -10.25 9.61 -1.76
CA ASP A 62 -10.03 9.28 -0.34
C ASP A 62 -10.50 7.86 -0.03
N THR A 63 -9.66 6.89 -0.39
CA THR A 63 -9.94 5.47 -0.16
C THR A 63 -9.83 5.10 1.32
N ILE A 64 -10.65 4.12 1.72
CA ILE A 64 -10.74 3.62 3.10
C ILE A 64 -9.44 2.99 3.61
N VAL A 65 -8.59 2.49 2.70
CA VAL A 65 -7.27 1.98 3.03
C VAL A 65 -6.38 3.14 3.45
N LYS A 66 -5.89 3.13 4.68
CA LYS A 66 -4.95 4.11 5.21
C LYS A 66 -3.58 3.45 5.39
N VAL A 67 -2.55 4.24 5.10
CA VAL A 67 -1.16 3.84 5.35
C VAL A 67 -0.55 4.82 6.34
N ARG A 68 0.04 4.27 7.40
CA ARG A 68 0.69 5.01 8.46
C ARG A 68 2.14 4.57 8.59
N VAL A 69 3.03 5.54 8.74
CA VAL A 69 4.45 5.31 8.98
C VAL A 69 4.84 5.96 10.29
N ARG A 70 5.51 5.22 11.17
CA ARG A 70 5.97 5.69 12.47
C ARG A 70 7.40 5.21 12.76
N PRO A 71 8.16 5.93 13.60
CA PRO A 71 9.41 5.42 14.13
C PRO A 71 9.22 4.07 14.82
N SER A 72 10.12 3.12 14.57
CA SER A 72 10.10 1.85 15.31
C SER A 72 10.72 2.04 16.70
N LYS A 73 9.97 1.71 17.76
CA LYS A 73 10.51 1.68 19.12
C LYS A 73 11.42 0.45 19.26
N GLY A 74 12.71 0.68 19.47
CA GLY A 74 13.70 -0.39 19.70
C GLY A 74 14.46 -0.87 18.46
N ASN A 75 14.07 -0.47 17.25
CA ASN A 75 14.79 -0.83 16.01
C ASN A 75 15.37 0.42 15.34
N LYS A 76 16.58 0.81 15.75
CA LYS A 76 17.30 1.94 15.14
C LYS A 76 17.48 1.67 13.63
N GLY A 77 17.17 2.66 12.80
CA GLY A 77 17.28 2.55 11.35
C GLY A 77 16.04 1.96 10.65
N LYS A 78 15.01 1.54 11.39
CA LYS A 78 13.75 1.02 10.80
C LYS A 78 12.55 1.88 11.15
N LEU A 79 11.55 1.83 10.29
CA LEU A 79 10.25 2.44 10.45
C LEU A 79 9.18 1.35 10.50
N LEU A 80 8.15 1.55 11.31
CA LEU A 80 6.97 0.71 11.29
C LEU A 80 6.00 1.26 10.25
N VAL A 81 5.72 0.49 9.20
CA VAL A 81 4.70 0.79 8.21
C VAL A 81 3.48 -0.06 8.51
N GLN A 82 2.33 0.58 8.65
CA GLN A 82 1.04 -0.06 8.93
C GLN A 82 0.08 0.28 7.79
N VAL A 83 -0.54 -0.75 7.24
CA VAL A 83 -1.66 -0.62 6.31
C VAL A 83 -2.90 -1.12 7.03
N PHE A 84 -3.97 -0.32 7.01
CA PHE A 84 -5.22 -0.73 7.62
C PHE A 84 -6.43 -0.17 6.87
N ALA A 85 -7.52 -0.92 6.90
CA ALA A 85 -8.83 -0.46 6.46
C ALA A 85 -9.87 -0.93 7.48
N TYR A 86 -10.83 -0.07 7.81
CA TYR A 86 -11.94 -0.43 8.68
C TYR A 86 -13.15 -0.82 7.85
N ALA A 87 -13.88 -1.86 8.24
CA ALA A 87 -15.14 -2.23 7.60
C ALA A 87 -16.19 -1.11 7.81
N GLU A 88 -16.19 -0.54 9.02
CA GLU A 88 -17.05 0.57 9.38
C GLU A 88 -16.27 1.56 10.26
N PRO A 89 -16.09 2.82 9.83
CA PRO A 89 -15.27 3.79 10.57
C PRO A 89 -15.75 4.07 12.00
N SER A 90 -17.06 3.94 12.27
CA SER A 90 -17.66 4.16 13.60
C SER A 90 -17.40 3.03 14.59
N HIS A 91 -17.18 1.80 14.11
CA HIS A 91 -17.03 0.61 14.97
C HIS A 91 -15.57 0.14 15.12
N LEU A 92 -14.62 0.77 14.40
CA LEU A 92 -13.18 0.45 14.43
C LEU A 92 -12.84 -1.02 14.14
N THR A 93 -13.76 -1.78 13.57
CA THR A 93 -13.53 -3.16 13.14
C THR A 93 -12.61 -3.16 11.91
N ALA A 94 -11.37 -3.59 12.07
CA ALA A 94 -10.41 -3.66 10.97
C ALA A 94 -10.81 -4.78 9.99
N ALA A 95 -11.06 -4.42 8.74
CA ALA A 95 -11.26 -5.35 7.63
C ALA A 95 -9.92 -5.80 7.03
N LEU A 96 -8.91 -4.94 7.09
CA LEU A 96 -7.56 -5.22 6.64
C LEU A 96 -6.59 -4.62 7.65
N TYR A 97 -5.57 -5.37 8.02
CA TYR A 97 -4.46 -4.89 8.83
C TYR A 97 -3.19 -5.66 8.49
N ALA A 98 -2.13 -4.94 8.14
CA ALA A 98 -0.79 -5.48 7.97
C ALA A 98 0.23 -4.47 8.51
N ALA A 99 1.31 -4.97 9.12
CA ALA A 99 2.36 -4.12 9.63
C ALA A 99 3.73 -4.76 9.42
N SER A 100 4.72 -3.97 9.02
CA SER A 100 6.09 -4.47 8.85
C SER A 100 7.12 -3.39 9.16
N LEU A 101 8.30 -3.85 9.58
CA LEU A 101 9.46 -2.99 9.72
C LEU A 101 10.11 -2.79 8.35
N VAL A 102 10.26 -1.54 7.94
CA VAL A 102 10.88 -1.13 6.69
C VAL A 102 12.17 -0.37 7.00
N GLU A 103 13.24 -0.66 6.27
CA GLU A 103 14.49 0.08 6.40
C GLU A 103 14.29 1.56 6.06
N ARG A 104 14.87 2.45 6.87
CA ARG A 104 14.70 3.90 6.70
C ARG A 104 15.20 4.38 5.34
N ASP A 105 16.23 3.75 4.79
CA ASP A 105 16.76 4.12 3.47
C ASP A 105 15.81 3.72 2.34
N LEU A 106 15.14 2.57 2.45
CA LEU A 106 14.09 2.18 1.50
C LEU A 106 12.91 3.16 1.54
N TYR A 107 12.51 3.56 2.75
CA TYR A 107 11.48 4.59 2.92
C TYR A 107 11.89 5.94 2.33
N LYS A 108 13.15 6.38 2.50
CA LYS A 108 13.64 7.62 1.88
C LYS A 108 13.55 7.57 0.35
N VAL A 109 13.91 6.45 -0.26
CA VAL A 109 13.79 6.26 -1.72
C VAL A 109 12.31 6.33 -2.13
N PHE A 110 11.44 5.59 -1.46
CA PHE A 110 9.99 5.66 -1.69
C PHE A 110 9.44 7.08 -1.55
N ARG A 111 9.82 7.80 -0.50
CA ARG A 111 9.42 9.20 -0.29
C ARG A 111 9.90 10.12 -1.39
N ARG A 112 11.13 9.92 -1.88
CA ARG A 112 11.65 10.71 -3.00
C ARG A 112 10.85 10.48 -4.27
N LEU A 113 10.46 9.23 -4.56
CA LEU A 113 9.58 8.91 -5.69
C LEU A 113 8.19 9.55 -5.51
N MET A 114 7.62 9.50 -4.30
CA MET A 114 6.37 10.21 -3.98
C MET A 114 6.48 11.73 -4.16
N GLU A 115 7.61 12.35 -3.80
CA GLU A 115 7.83 13.78 -4.01
C GLU A 115 7.84 14.16 -5.49
N ILE A 116 8.34 13.27 -6.36
CA ILE A 116 8.38 13.45 -7.81
C ILE A 116 6.99 13.24 -8.40
N GLN A 117 6.36 12.08 -8.13
CA GLN A 117 5.10 11.67 -8.75
C GLN A 117 3.83 12.20 -8.05
N LYS A 118 3.98 12.79 -6.86
CA LYS A 118 2.90 13.31 -5.99
C LYS A 118 1.85 12.28 -5.58
N THR A 119 2.08 11.01 -5.89
CA THR A 119 1.17 9.89 -5.68
C THR A 119 1.96 8.62 -5.35
N TYR A 120 1.28 7.59 -4.85
CA TYR A 120 1.77 6.21 -4.80
C TYR A 120 0.62 5.23 -5.03
N THR A 121 0.94 4.04 -5.52
CA THR A 121 -0.03 2.97 -5.70
C THR A 121 -0.09 2.09 -4.47
N PHE A 122 -1.28 1.83 -3.95
CA PHE A 122 -1.52 0.75 -3.02
C PHE A 122 -2.09 -0.47 -3.74
N THR A 123 -1.57 -1.67 -3.45
CA THR A 123 -1.99 -2.92 -4.08
C THR A 123 -1.87 -4.10 -3.10
N VAL A 124 -2.13 -5.32 -3.58
CA VAL A 124 -1.84 -6.57 -2.87
C VAL A 124 -0.76 -7.35 -3.60
N ALA A 125 -0.18 -8.34 -2.91
CA ALA A 125 0.81 -9.23 -3.47
C ALA A 125 0.61 -10.66 -2.94
N ALA A 126 1.08 -11.65 -3.68
CA ALA A 126 1.18 -13.04 -3.24
C ALA A 126 2.66 -13.41 -3.15
N GLY A 127 3.20 -13.53 -1.94
CA GLY A 127 4.65 -13.60 -1.76
C GLY A 127 5.35 -12.34 -2.30
N ASP A 128 6.21 -12.50 -3.30
CA ASP A 128 6.92 -11.39 -3.98
C ASP A 128 6.24 -10.94 -5.29
N GLU A 129 5.17 -11.61 -5.73
CA GLU A 129 4.42 -11.25 -6.93
C GLU A 129 3.45 -10.11 -6.63
N ILE A 130 3.69 -8.91 -7.19
CA ILE A 130 2.78 -7.77 -7.07
C ILE A 130 1.57 -7.98 -8.00
N MET A 131 0.37 -7.87 -7.46
CA MET A 131 -0.89 -8.20 -8.13
C MET A 131 -1.62 -6.93 -8.60
N THR A 132 -0.97 -6.19 -9.51
CA THR A 132 -1.45 -4.89 -10.01
C THR A 132 -2.67 -4.99 -10.94
N LYS A 133 -3.09 -6.20 -11.34
CA LYS A 133 -4.32 -6.39 -12.13
C LYS A 133 -5.54 -6.53 -11.24
N GLU A 134 -5.33 -6.95 -10.01
CA GLU A 134 -6.36 -7.31 -9.03
C GLU A 134 -6.77 -6.12 -8.17
N LEU A 135 -5.84 -5.20 -7.89
CA LEU A 135 -6.12 -3.97 -7.17
C LEU A 135 -5.01 -2.95 -7.40
N ASP A 136 -5.33 -1.77 -7.92
CA ASP A 136 -4.46 -0.59 -7.84
C ASP A 136 -5.26 0.60 -7.29
N LEU A 137 -4.92 1.06 -6.09
CA LEU A 137 -5.48 2.27 -5.50
C LEU A 137 -4.44 3.38 -5.58
N LEU A 138 -4.71 4.43 -6.35
CA LEU A 138 -3.86 5.60 -6.39
C LEU A 138 -4.10 6.46 -5.14
N LYS A 139 -3.04 6.73 -4.39
CA LYS A 139 -3.08 7.44 -3.12
C LYS A 139 -2.16 8.67 -3.13
N TYR A 140 -2.59 9.70 -2.42
CA TYR A 140 -1.90 11.01 -2.37
C TYR A 140 -1.34 11.32 -0.97
N THR A 141 -1.86 10.64 0.05
CA THR A 141 -1.58 10.95 1.45
C THR A 141 -0.99 9.74 2.17
N LEU A 142 -0.04 10.04 3.05
CA LEU A 142 0.63 9.11 3.95
C LEU A 142 0.56 9.69 5.36
N ASP A 143 0.07 8.93 6.34
CA ASP A 143 0.05 9.39 7.74
C ASP A 143 1.43 9.21 8.36
N GLU A 144 2.22 10.29 8.37
CA GLU A 144 3.64 10.29 8.76
C GLU A 144 3.96 11.27 9.90
N LYS A 145 2.95 11.66 10.69
CA LYS A 145 3.03 12.72 11.70
C LYS A 145 4.20 12.61 12.69
N GLU A 146 4.77 11.42 12.86
CA GLU A 146 5.82 11.12 13.84
C GLU A 146 7.18 10.83 13.22
N VAL A 147 7.31 10.82 11.88
CA VAL A 147 8.52 10.32 11.21
C VAL A 147 9.68 11.33 11.23
N GLY A 148 9.41 12.62 11.41
CA GLY A 148 10.41 13.69 11.57
C GLY A 148 11.44 13.72 10.44
N PHE A 149 11.23 14.59 9.45
CA PHE A 149 12.24 14.86 8.43
C PHE A 149 13.20 15.95 8.90
#